data_AF-A0A442UQF6-F1
#
_entry.id   AF-A0A442UQF6-F1
#
_cell.length_a   1.000
_cell.length_b   1.000
_cell.length_c   1.000
_cell.angle_alpha   90.00
_cell.angle_beta   90.00
_cell.angle_gamma   90.00
#
_symmetry.space_group_name_H-M   'P 1'
#
loop_
_entity.id
_entity.type
_entity.pdbx_description
1 polymer ?
#
loop_
_entity_poly.entity_id
_entity_poly.type
_entity_poly.pdbx_seq_one_letter_code
_entity_poly.pdbx_strand_id
1 'polypeptide(L)'
;MARRVVQPPPLRIEDLPMFASDLAIAEAIVGRDNAEKWVRERLPTLASKPGFPAIDDFHGGRPVALVARFYESYLGTASSTTTALPGKADASQWKTKSRSRQPG
;
A
#
# COMPACT_ATOMS: atom_id res chain seq x y z
N MET A 1 -13.28 42.04 -13.33
CA MET A 1 -13.92 40.96 -12.56
C MET A 1 -12.98 39.77 -12.54
N ALA A 2 -12.25 39.54 -11.45
CA ALA A 2 -11.39 38.35 -11.33
C ALA A 2 -12.27 37.11 -11.15
N ARG A 3 -12.15 36.13 -12.05
CA ARG A 3 -12.79 34.82 -11.85
C ARG A 3 -12.20 34.21 -10.59
N ARG A 4 -13.03 34.07 -9.54
CA ARG A 4 -12.68 33.32 -8.34
C ARG A 4 -12.41 31.89 -8.80
N VAL A 5 -11.13 31.50 -8.83
CA VAL A 5 -10.75 30.11 -9.07
C VAL A 5 -11.22 29.36 -7.83
N VAL A 6 -12.40 28.74 -7.92
CA VAL A 6 -12.86 27.80 -6.90
C VAL A 6 -11.93 26.61 -7.01
N GLN A 7 -11.02 26.47 -6.05
CA GLN A 7 -10.17 25.28 -6.01
C GLN A 7 -11.08 24.06 -5.88
N PRO A 8 -10.89 23.02 -6.70
CA PRO A 8 -11.64 21.79 -6.54
C PRO A 8 -11.38 21.25 -5.12
N PRO A 9 -12.35 20.51 -4.54
CA PRO A 9 -12.19 19.92 -3.23
C PRO A 9 -10.89 19.08 -3.16
N PRO A 10 -10.25 18.99 -1.99
CA PRO A 10 -9.03 18.21 -1.84
C PRO A 10 -9.31 16.76 -2.24
N LEU A 11 -8.43 16.21 -3.08
CA LEU A 11 -8.46 14.79 -3.44
C LEU A 11 -8.22 13.97 -2.18
N ARG A 12 -9.12 13.05 -1.87
CA ARG A 12 -8.99 12.15 -0.74
C ARG A 12 -8.48 10.80 -1.23
N ILE A 13 -7.76 10.07 -0.39
CA ILE A 13 -7.19 8.78 -0.80
C ILE A 13 -8.28 7.75 -1.11
N GLU A 14 -9.42 7.84 -0.43
CA GLU A 14 -10.61 7.02 -0.64
C GLU A 14 -11.35 7.28 -1.96
N ASP A 15 -11.11 8.43 -2.59
CA ASP A 15 -11.73 8.81 -3.86
C ASP A 15 -10.91 8.36 -5.08
N LEU A 16 -9.70 7.81 -4.84
CA LEU A 16 -8.83 7.32 -5.91
C LEU A 16 -9.30 5.96 -6.47
N PRO A 17 -9.02 5.65 -7.74
CA PRO A 17 -9.22 4.32 -8.29
C PRO A 17 -8.42 3.27 -7.51
N MET A 18 -8.82 2.00 -7.59
CA MET A 18 -8.15 0.89 -6.88
C MET A 18 -6.64 0.85 -7.10
N PHE A 19 -6.20 1.18 -8.32
CA PHE A 19 -4.80 1.41 -8.67
C PHE A 19 -4.64 2.84 -9.16
N ALA A 20 -3.74 3.59 -8.54
CA ALA A 20 -3.51 4.99 -8.87
C ALA A 20 -2.04 5.27 -9.16
N SER A 21 -1.80 6.32 -9.94
CA SER A 21 -0.44 6.78 -10.22
C SER A 21 0.20 7.40 -8.98
N ASP A 22 1.53 7.45 -8.96
CA ASP A 22 2.30 8.07 -7.88
C ASP A 22 1.90 9.53 -7.66
N LEU A 23 1.60 10.25 -8.74
CA LEU A 23 1.16 11.65 -8.66
C LEU A 23 -0.23 11.76 -8.02
N ALA A 24 -1.19 10.93 -8.42
CA ALA A 24 -2.54 10.96 -7.84
C ALA A 24 -2.53 10.61 -6.34
N ILE A 25 -1.72 9.62 -5.96
CA ILE A 25 -1.47 9.26 -4.56
C ILE A 25 -0.83 10.43 -3.81
N ALA A 26 0.17 11.08 -4.40
CA ALA A 26 0.83 12.23 -3.80
C ALA A 26 -0.15 13.41 -3.61
N GLU A 27 -0.98 13.72 -4.60
CA GLU A 27 -2.01 14.76 -4.48
C GLU A 27 -2.96 14.46 -3.31
N ALA A 28 -3.35 13.20 -3.13
CA ALA A 28 -4.24 12.79 -2.05
C ALA A 28 -3.57 12.84 -0.66
N ILE A 29 -2.26 12.65 -0.57
CA ILE A 29 -1.52 12.62 0.71
C ILE A 29 -1.02 14.01 1.12
N VAL A 30 -0.42 14.76 0.20
CA VAL A 30 0.27 16.04 0.49
C VAL A 30 -0.37 17.26 -0.16
N GLY A 31 -1.44 17.07 -0.92
CA GLY A 31 -2.08 18.12 -1.71
C GLY A 31 -1.35 18.39 -3.03
N ARG A 32 -2.07 18.99 -3.98
CA ARG A 32 -1.61 19.24 -5.35
C ARG A 32 -0.29 20.02 -5.41
N ASP A 33 -0.17 21.08 -4.63
CA ASP A 33 0.98 21.98 -4.69
C ASP A 33 2.30 21.32 -4.26
N ASN A 34 2.22 20.22 -3.49
CA ASN A 34 3.40 19.49 -2.99
C ASN A 34 3.58 18.12 -3.67
N ALA A 35 2.66 17.70 -4.53
CA ALA A 35 2.61 16.36 -5.07
C ALA A 35 3.87 16.00 -5.87
N GLU A 36 4.28 16.86 -6.81
CA GLU A 36 5.48 16.65 -7.62
C GLU A 36 6.76 16.55 -6.77
N LYS A 37 6.90 17.45 -5.80
CA LYS A 37 8.03 17.46 -4.87
C LYS A 37 8.07 16.16 -4.07
N TRP A 38 6.92 15.71 -3.57
CA TRP A 38 6.82 14.47 -2.82
C TRP A 38 7.18 13.24 -3.68
N VAL A 39 6.70 13.16 -4.92
CA VAL A 39 7.04 12.07 -5.86
C VAL A 39 8.54 12.04 -6.13
N ARG A 40 9.17 13.20 -6.30
CA ARG A 40 10.61 13.28 -6.59
C ARG A 40 11.48 12.95 -5.38
N GLU A 41 11.12 13.46 -4.21
CA GLU A 41 12.02 13.49 -3.04
C GLU A 41 11.67 12.45 -1.98
N ARG A 42 10.40 12.09 -1.80
CA ARG A 42 9.95 11.20 -0.73
C ARG A 42 9.62 9.80 -1.22
N LEU A 43 8.99 9.67 -2.37
CA LEU A 43 8.63 8.38 -2.93
C LEU A 43 9.83 7.42 -3.08
N PRO A 44 11.03 7.82 -3.55
CA PRO A 44 12.15 6.88 -3.67
C PRO A 44 12.60 6.31 -2.33
N THR A 45 12.55 7.12 -1.26
CA THR A 45 12.84 6.67 0.10
C THR A 45 11.76 5.72 0.62
N LEU A 46 10.49 5.98 0.32
CA LEU A 46 9.38 5.10 0.72
C LEU A 46 9.38 3.79 -0.06
N ALA A 47 9.64 3.82 -1.37
CA ALA A 47 9.75 2.64 -2.21
C ALA A 47 10.86 1.69 -1.76
N SER A 48 11.90 2.22 -1.11
CA SER A 48 12.97 1.43 -0.50
C SER A 48 12.58 0.79 0.85
N LYS A 49 11.45 1.19 1.46
CA LYS A 49 11.02 0.62 2.74
C LYS A 49 10.31 -0.72 2.52
N PRO A 50 10.62 -1.75 3.35
CA PRO A 50 9.89 -3.00 3.31
C PRO A 50 8.39 -2.79 3.47
N GLY A 51 7.59 -3.43 2.61
CA GLY A 51 6.13 -3.36 2.66
C GLY A 51 5.51 -2.15 1.98
N PHE A 52 6.29 -1.21 1.41
CA PHE A 52 5.71 -0.20 0.54
C PHE A 52 5.25 -0.85 -0.78
N PRO A 53 3.99 -0.68 -1.21
CA PRO A 53 3.47 -1.38 -2.39
C PRO A 53 4.21 -0.97 -3.65
N ALA A 54 4.61 -1.96 -4.46
CA ALA A 54 5.19 -1.71 -5.79
C ALA A 54 4.12 -1.23 -6.78
N ILE A 55 4.57 -0.74 -7.94
CA ILE A 55 3.68 -0.55 -9.09
C ILE A 55 3.29 -1.93 -9.61
N ASP A 56 2.01 -2.11 -9.88
CA ASP A 56 1.51 -3.31 -10.53
C ASP A 56 1.67 -3.16 -12.06
N ASP A 57 2.41 -4.09 -12.69
CA ASP A 57 2.73 -4.01 -14.12
C ASP A 57 1.50 -4.16 -15.02
N PHE A 58 0.45 -4.84 -14.56
CA PHE A 58 -0.77 -5.04 -15.34
C PHE A 58 -1.71 -3.83 -15.25
N HIS A 59 -1.85 -3.24 -14.06
CA HIS A 59 -2.76 -2.12 -13.81
C HIS A 59 -2.08 -0.75 -13.94
N GLY A 60 -0.75 -0.69 -14.01
CA GLY A 60 0.02 0.54 -14.24
C GLY A 60 0.03 1.53 -13.07
N GLY A 61 -0.33 1.10 -11.86
CA GLY A 61 -0.42 1.95 -10.68
C GLY A 61 -0.16 1.20 -9.39
N ARG A 62 -0.12 1.90 -8.26
CA ARG A 62 -0.01 1.27 -6.94
C ARG A 62 -1.39 0.98 -6.38
N PRO A 63 -1.59 -0.18 -5.72
CA PRO A 63 -2.83 -0.50 -5.05
C PRO A 63 -3.08 0.48 -3.88
N VAL A 64 -4.09 1.34 -4.02
CA VAL A 64 -4.35 2.46 -3.11
C VAL A 64 -4.63 2.00 -1.69
N ALA A 65 -5.40 0.93 -1.53
CA ALA A 65 -5.71 0.36 -0.22
C ALA A 65 -4.45 -0.09 0.53
N LEU A 66 -3.46 -0.68 -0.16
CA LEU A 66 -2.22 -1.09 0.48
C LEU A 66 -1.33 0.11 0.84
N VAL A 67 -1.36 1.17 0.03
CA VAL A 67 -0.66 2.42 0.35
C VAL A 67 -1.24 3.06 1.61
N ALA A 68 -2.57 3.14 1.72
CA ALA A 68 -3.23 3.63 2.94
C ALA A 68 -2.84 2.79 4.17
N ARG A 69 -2.89 1.47 4.07
CA ARG A 69 -2.47 0.55 5.15
C ARG A 69 -1.00 0.68 5.52
N PHE A 70 -0.12 0.86 4.54
CA PHE A 70 1.29 1.15 4.79
C PHE A 70 1.42 2.43 5.63
N TYR A 71 0.71 3.50 5.28
CA TYR A 71 0.76 4.76 6.01
C TYR A 71 0.21 4.67 7.43
N GLU A 72 -0.89 3.94 7.65
CA GLU A 72 -1.40 3.65 9.00
C GLU A 72 -0.33 2.98 9.86
N SER A 73 0.38 2.01 9.31
CA SER A 73 1.43 1.27 10.00
C SER A 73 2.67 2.13 10.21
N TYR A 74 3.06 2.92 9.19
CA TYR A 74 4.22 3.79 9.18
C TYR A 74 4.12 4.95 10.18
N LEU A 75 2.91 5.51 10.35
CA LEU A 75 2.63 6.60 11.28
C LEU A 75 2.21 6.10 12.68
N GLY A 76 2.07 4.79 12.87
CA GLY A 76 1.59 4.21 14.13
C GLY A 76 0.12 4.53 14.43
N THR A 77 -0.66 4.91 13.42
CA THR A 77 -2.09 5.22 13.55
C THR A 77 -2.98 4.03 13.20
N ALA A 78 -2.39 2.89 12.84
CA ALA A 78 -3.11 1.64 12.66
C ALA A 78 -3.92 1.35 13.92
N SER A 79 -5.24 1.47 13.82
CA SER A 79 -6.13 1.04 14.89
C SER A 79 -5.86 -0.44 15.13
N SER A 80 -5.51 -0.79 16.37
CA SER A 80 -5.23 -2.14 16.83
C SER A 80 -6.51 -2.98 16.85
N THR A 81 -7.18 -3.12 15.70
CA THR A 81 -8.05 -4.26 15.46
C THR A 81 -7.13 -5.40 15.11
N THR A 82 -6.76 -6.17 16.14
CA THR A 82 -5.94 -7.38 16.12
C THR A 82 -6.23 -8.24 14.88
N THR A 83 -5.49 -8.00 13.81
CA THR A 83 -5.27 -9.02 12.79
C THR A 83 -4.12 -9.83 13.36
N ALA A 84 -4.38 -11.09 13.70
CA ALA A 84 -3.38 -11.99 14.25
C ALA A 84 -2.07 -11.85 13.46
N LEU A 85 -0.93 -11.76 14.17
CA LEU A 85 0.38 -11.72 13.51
C LEU A 85 0.44 -12.86 12.48
N PRO A 86 1.01 -12.62 11.28
CA PRO A 86 1.23 -13.69 10.33
C PRO A 86 2.05 -14.78 11.03
N GLY A 87 1.39 -15.90 11.34
CA GLY A 87 2.04 -17.04 11.97
C GLY A 87 3.20 -17.45 11.07
N LYS A 88 4.39 -17.64 11.67
CA LYS A 88 5.52 -18.25 10.96
C LYS A 88 5.02 -19.56 10.36
N ALA A 89 4.95 -19.63 9.04
CA ALA A 89 4.61 -20.88 8.36
C ALA A 89 5.73 -21.88 8.62
N ASP A 90 5.47 -22.83 9.53
CA ASP A 90 6.40 -23.90 9.83
C ASP A 90 6.16 -25.06 8.85
N ALA A 91 7.01 -25.16 7.84
CA ALA A 91 6.93 -26.19 6.81
C ALA A 91 7.03 -27.62 7.37
N SER A 92 7.47 -27.79 8.63
CA SER A 92 7.50 -29.09 9.31
C SER A 92 6.11 -29.67 9.60
N GLN A 93 5.06 -28.84 9.60
CA GLN A 93 3.65 -29.25 9.79
C GLN A 93 3.09 -30.06 8.61
N TRP A 94 3.73 -30.01 7.43
CA TRP A 94 3.29 -30.73 6.23
C TRP A 94 3.96 -32.10 6.04
N LYS A 95 4.67 -32.64 7.04
CA LYS A 95 5.18 -34.02 6.96
C LYS A 95 4.02 -35.01 6.91
N THR A 96 3.62 -35.36 5.69
CA THR A 96 2.69 -36.44 5.39
C THR A 96 3.26 -37.73 5.96
N LYS A 97 2.53 -38.35 6.89
CA LYS A 97 2.88 -39.64 7.48
C LYS A 97 2.84 -40.69 6.36
N SER A 98 4.00 -40.99 5.76
CA SER A 98 4.13 -42.07 4.79
C SER A 98 3.81 -43.37 5.50
N ARG A 99 2.62 -43.92 5.19
CA ARG A 99 2.18 -45.23 5.65
C ARG A 99 3.07 -46.26 4.95
N SER A 100 4.06 -46.81 5.65
CA SER A 100 4.87 -47.90 5.12
C SER A 100 3.95 -49.08 4.80
N ARG A 101 3.90 -49.45 3.52
CA ARG A 101 3.31 -50.73 3.10
C ARG A 101 4.33 -51.80 3.49
N GLN A 102 3.99 -52.66 4.45
CA GLN A 102 4.74 -53.90 4.66
C GLN A 102 4.66 -54.77 3.40
N PRO A 103 5.78 -55.26 2.85
CA PRO A 103 5.79 -56.52 2.15
C PRO A 103 5.83 -57.66 3.19
N GLY A 104 5.13 -58.76 2.88
CA GLY A 104 5.04 -59.96 3.70
C GLY A 104 6.29 -60.83 3.72
#